data_AF-A0A4Q6US36-F1
#
_entry.id   AF-A0A4Q6US36-F1
#
_cell.length_a   1.000
_cell.length_b   1.000
_cell.length_c   1.000
_cell.angle_alpha   90.00
_cell.angle_beta   90.00
_cell.angle_gamma   90.00
#
_symmetry.space_group_name_H-M   'P 1'
#
loop_
_entity.id
_entity.type
_entity.pdbx_description
1 polymer ?
#
loop_
_entity_poly.entity_id
_entity_poly.type
_entity_poly.pdbx_seq_one_letter_code
_entity_poly.pdbx_strand_id
1 'polypeptide(L)'
;MGPAGRSTRPAGPLGRLRTPRRPRIWFEILLIAVSYWVYSLIRNAVPEQKAQAMANADWIWEVEQRLGIAVEHGVNHAVNSVTWLIVGMNYYYATLHFVVTLGVLVWLYRRHPGRYAAARTVLFATTAVALVGYYLYPLAPPRLMNGQHFIDTVLVHQTWGSMASGDLKHMSNQYAAMPSMHIGWSLWCGLTIFALASVPWAKVLGLLYPALTLVVIVATANHFWLDAVGGLACLLFGYLVARLCYGALPQGLPQQVPDDRRKATAPPAAAPTPPAPEPARATEQPPSEEHPAPSPTGPGPRGATALTRASPEPAPAPES
;
A
#
# COMPACT_ATOMS: atom_id res chain seq x y z
N MET A 1 -14.71 11.20 -45.03
CA MET A 1 -14.93 11.37 -43.58
C MET A 1 -13.67 10.86 -42.87
N GLY A 2 -12.68 11.73 -42.64
CA GLY A 2 -11.37 11.35 -42.10
C GLY A 2 -11.39 11.20 -40.58
N PRO A 3 -10.60 10.29 -39.97
CA PRO A 3 -10.56 10.15 -38.52
C PRO A 3 -9.84 11.35 -37.92
N ALA A 4 -10.53 12.08 -37.05
CA ALA A 4 -9.97 13.19 -36.29
C ALA A 4 -8.77 12.69 -35.46
N GLY A 5 -7.59 13.21 -35.79
CA GLY A 5 -6.38 13.02 -34.99
C GLY A 5 -6.61 13.53 -33.58
N ARG A 6 -6.53 12.63 -32.59
CA ARG A 6 -6.51 13.02 -31.18
C ARG A 6 -5.25 13.83 -30.93
N SER A 7 -5.41 15.15 -30.84
CA SER A 7 -4.40 16.09 -30.37
C SER A 7 -3.94 15.66 -28.97
N THR A 8 -2.76 15.07 -28.87
CA THR A 8 -2.05 14.91 -27.60
C THR A 8 -1.52 16.28 -27.19
N ARG A 9 -2.35 17.06 -26.49
CA ARG A 9 -1.88 18.28 -25.82
C ARG A 9 -0.69 17.91 -24.92
N PRO A 10 0.44 18.63 -24.99
CA PRO A 10 1.56 18.40 -24.08
C PRO A 10 1.05 18.61 -22.66
N ALA A 11 1.27 17.61 -21.81
CA ALA A 11 0.97 17.68 -20.40
C ALA A 11 1.67 18.92 -19.82
N GLY A 12 0.89 19.93 -19.40
CA GLY A 12 1.43 21.11 -18.73
C GLY A 12 2.25 20.74 -17.48
N PRO A 13 2.89 21.70 -16.80
CA PRO A 13 3.68 21.44 -15.59
C PRO A 13 2.89 20.63 -14.54
N LEU A 14 1.58 20.85 -14.43
CA LEU A 14 0.65 20.08 -13.60
C LEU A 14 0.47 18.63 -14.07
N GLY A 15 0.53 18.36 -15.38
CA GLY A 15 0.48 17.01 -15.93
C GLY A 15 1.78 16.22 -15.69
N ARG A 16 2.94 16.88 -15.62
CA ARG A 16 4.23 16.27 -15.23
C ARG A 16 4.29 15.83 -13.77
N LEU A 17 3.62 16.58 -12.87
CA LEU A 17 3.47 16.23 -11.46
C LEU A 17 2.53 15.01 -11.28
N ARG A 18 1.55 14.86 -12.17
CA ARG A 18 0.55 13.79 -12.13
C ARG A 18 1.02 12.44 -12.68
N THR A 19 2.12 12.40 -13.43
CA THR A 19 2.68 11.15 -13.94
C THR A 19 3.61 10.49 -12.91
N PRO A 20 3.29 9.28 -12.42
CA PRO A 20 4.17 8.55 -11.52
C PRO A 20 5.50 8.24 -12.19
N ARG A 21 6.61 8.62 -11.57
CA ARG A 21 7.96 8.28 -12.04
C ARG A 21 8.50 7.09 -11.28
N ARG A 22 9.40 6.33 -11.91
CA ARG A 22 10.10 5.25 -11.22
C ARG A 22 10.85 5.84 -10.02
N PRO A 23 10.71 5.26 -8.83
CA PRO A 23 11.43 5.74 -7.66
C PRO A 23 12.93 5.52 -7.86
N ARG A 24 13.73 6.51 -7.44
CA ARG A 24 15.19 6.48 -7.56
C ARG A 24 15.77 6.39 -6.15
N ILE A 25 16.53 5.32 -5.86
CA ILE A 25 17.05 5.04 -4.50
C ILE A 25 17.77 6.24 -3.89
N TRP A 26 18.62 6.93 -4.65
CA TRP A 26 19.32 8.13 -4.16
C TRP A 26 18.39 9.27 -3.73
N PHE A 27 17.26 9.45 -4.44
CA PHE A 27 16.25 10.42 -4.04
C PHE A 27 15.54 9.99 -2.75
N GLU A 28 15.31 8.69 -2.55
CA GLU A 28 14.73 8.16 -1.32
C GLU A 28 15.67 8.36 -0.12
N ILE A 29 16.97 8.07 -0.29
CA ILE A 29 17.99 8.30 0.73
C ILE A 29 18.06 9.78 1.10
N LEU A 30 18.10 10.66 0.09
CA LEU A 30 18.10 12.10 0.32
C LEU A 30 16.83 12.56 1.05
N LEU A 31 15.66 12.04 0.65
CA LEU A 31 14.40 12.40 1.30
C LEU A 31 14.38 11.95 2.77
N ILE A 32 14.85 10.74 3.07
CA ILE A 32 14.96 10.24 4.45
C ILE A 32 15.94 11.13 5.24
N ALA A 33 17.11 11.46 4.68
CA ALA A 33 18.10 12.30 5.34
C ALA A 33 17.56 13.71 5.64
N VAL A 34 16.91 14.35 4.66
CA VAL A 34 16.28 15.67 4.83
C VAL A 34 15.14 15.59 5.85
N SER A 35 14.33 14.54 5.81
CA SER A 35 13.21 14.39 6.75
C SER A 35 13.71 14.15 8.18
N TYR A 36 14.78 13.37 8.35
CA TYR A 36 15.45 13.19 9.63
C TYR A 36 16.03 14.50 10.16
N TRP A 37 16.66 15.29 9.28
CA TRP A 37 17.20 16.60 9.64
C TRP A 37 16.09 17.59 10.03
N VAL A 38 15.02 17.71 9.25
CA VAL A 38 13.85 18.56 9.58
C VAL A 38 13.20 18.12 10.88
N TYR A 39 13.03 16.80 11.08
CA TYR A 39 12.54 16.24 12.35
C TYR A 39 13.42 16.67 13.53
N SER A 40 14.75 16.55 13.38
CA SER A 40 15.70 16.94 14.41
C SER A 40 15.65 18.44 14.71
N LEU A 41 15.53 19.29 13.68
CA LEU A 41 15.40 20.74 13.85
C LEU A 41 14.12 21.13 14.59
N ILE A 42 12.97 20.63 14.14
CA ILE A 42 11.67 20.93 14.78
C ILE A 42 11.73 20.49 16.24
N ARG A 43 12.26 19.29 16.49
CA ARG A 43 12.40 18.76 17.84
C ARG A 43 13.29 19.63 18.73
N ASN A 44 14.43 20.08 18.23
CA ASN A 44 15.34 20.95 18.99
C ASN A 44 14.75 22.35 19.20
N ALA A 45 13.77 22.76 18.38
CA ALA A 45 13.10 24.05 18.47
C ALA A 45 11.81 24.02 19.32
N VAL A 46 11.27 22.84 19.65
CA VAL A 46 10.09 22.72 20.52
C VAL A 46 10.51 23.03 21.95
N PRO A 47 9.97 24.09 22.59
CA PRO A 47 10.25 24.36 23.99
C PRO A 47 9.70 23.22 24.85
N GLU A 48 10.39 22.85 25.92
CA GLU A 48 9.87 21.91 26.92
C GLU A 48 8.70 22.55 27.68
N GLN A 49 7.51 22.55 27.07
CA GLN A 49 6.28 23.13 27.64
C GLN A 49 5.58 22.14 28.56
N LYS A 50 6.32 21.58 29.53
CA LYS A 50 5.81 20.54 30.44
C LYS A 50 4.50 20.95 31.12
N ALA A 51 4.43 22.15 31.66
CA ALA A 51 3.24 22.63 32.39
C ALA A 51 2.00 22.70 31.48
N GLN A 52 2.16 23.24 30.26
CA GLN A 52 1.07 23.32 29.29
C GLN A 52 0.65 21.94 28.78
N ALA A 53 1.63 21.04 28.55
CA ALA A 53 1.36 19.67 28.14
C ALA A 53 0.55 18.89 29.17
N MET A 54 0.81 19.11 30.46
CA MET A 54 0.05 18.52 31.55
C MET A 54 -1.36 19.11 31.63
N ALA A 55 -1.51 20.43 31.57
CA ALA A 55 -2.83 21.07 31.57
C ALA A 55 -3.71 20.62 30.40
N ASN A 56 -3.12 20.46 29.20
CA ASN A 56 -3.82 19.92 28.04
C ASN A 56 -4.23 18.45 28.25
N ALA A 57 -3.43 17.66 28.95
CA ALA A 57 -3.73 16.25 29.26
C ALA A 57 -4.91 16.14 30.24
N ASP A 58 -4.90 16.96 31.29
CA ASP A 58 -6.03 17.04 32.24
C ASP A 58 -7.33 17.46 31.53
N TRP A 59 -7.25 18.43 30.62
CA TRP A 59 -8.40 18.86 29.83
C TRP A 59 -8.94 17.77 28.90
N ILE A 60 -8.05 17.08 28.16
CA ILE A 60 -8.43 15.96 27.28
C ILE A 60 -9.10 14.85 28.09
N TRP A 61 -8.54 14.51 29.24
CA TRP A 61 -9.09 13.50 30.14
C TRP A 61 -10.50 13.86 30.62
N GLU A 62 -10.72 15.11 31.05
CA GLU A 62 -12.05 15.60 31.43
C GLU A 62 -13.05 15.51 30.26
N VAL A 63 -12.62 15.84 29.04
CA VAL A 63 -13.47 15.76 27.85
C VAL A 63 -13.86 14.31 27.56
N GLU A 64 -12.91 13.38 27.59
CA GLU A 64 -13.19 11.96 27.38
C GLU A 64 -14.13 11.39 28.45
N GLN A 65 -13.98 11.82 29.72
CA GLN A 65 -14.89 11.45 30.80
C GLN A 65 -16.31 11.98 30.56
N ARG A 66 -16.46 13.25 30.17
CA ARG A 66 -17.77 13.86 29.87
C ARG A 66 -18.46 13.19 28.68
N LEU A 67 -17.68 12.73 27.70
CA LEU A 67 -18.17 11.98 26.55
C LEU A 67 -18.45 10.50 26.87
N GLY A 68 -18.05 10.00 28.04
CA GLY A 68 -18.23 8.61 28.43
C GLY A 68 -17.33 7.63 27.68
N ILE A 69 -16.23 8.11 27.09
CA ILE A 69 -15.28 7.32 26.30
C ILE A 69 -13.94 7.10 27.00
N ALA A 70 -13.78 7.60 28.23
CA ALA A 70 -12.59 7.48 29.07
C ALA A 70 -12.32 6.03 29.56
N VAL A 71 -12.16 5.10 28.63
CA VAL A 71 -11.93 3.67 28.90
C VAL A 71 -10.46 3.35 29.14
N GLU A 72 -9.55 4.29 28.84
CA GLU A 72 -8.11 4.08 28.84
C GLU A 72 -7.60 3.63 30.21
N HIS A 73 -8.12 4.21 31.29
CA HIS A 73 -7.71 3.87 32.66
C HIS A 73 -8.03 2.39 33.00
N GLY A 74 -9.26 1.96 32.69
CA GLY A 74 -9.70 0.58 32.93
C GLY A 74 -8.91 -0.43 32.09
N VAL A 75 -8.68 -0.10 30.81
CA VAL A 75 -7.90 -0.96 29.89
C VAL A 75 -6.44 -1.07 30.36
N ASN A 76 -5.81 0.02 30.76
CA ASN A 76 -4.43 0.03 31.25
C ASN A 76 -4.26 -0.88 32.48
N HIS A 77 -5.13 -0.74 33.49
CA HIS A 77 -5.05 -1.56 34.70
C HIS A 77 -5.35 -3.05 34.43
N ALA A 78 -6.39 -3.33 33.63
CA ALA A 78 -6.76 -4.69 33.29
C ALA A 78 -5.62 -5.42 32.54
N VAL A 79 -5.03 -4.79 31.53
CA VAL A 79 -3.96 -5.42 30.74
C VAL A 79 -2.65 -5.51 31.53
N ASN A 80 -2.36 -4.51 32.38
CA ASN A 80 -1.15 -4.54 33.22
C ASN A 80 -1.13 -5.72 34.21
N SER A 81 -2.29 -6.26 34.60
CA SER A 81 -2.35 -7.48 35.43
C SER A 81 -1.77 -8.72 34.74
N VAL A 82 -1.59 -8.68 33.41
CA VAL A 82 -1.05 -9.77 32.59
C VAL A 82 0.35 -9.40 32.09
N THR A 83 1.37 -9.64 32.91
CA THR A 83 2.75 -9.19 32.69
C THR A 83 3.32 -9.55 31.32
N TRP A 84 3.17 -10.80 30.86
CA TRP A 84 3.74 -11.22 29.56
C TRP A 84 3.11 -10.47 28.38
N LEU A 85 1.82 -10.13 28.50
CA LEU A 85 1.07 -9.43 27.47
C LEU A 85 1.52 -7.96 27.40
N ILE A 86 1.59 -7.27 28.54
CA ILE A 86 1.95 -5.85 28.56
C ILE A 86 3.41 -5.62 28.16
N VAL A 87 4.33 -6.53 28.52
CA VAL A 87 5.72 -6.50 28.02
C VAL A 87 5.75 -6.67 26.49
N GLY A 88 4.97 -7.62 25.95
CA GLY A 88 4.82 -7.78 24.51
C GLY A 88 4.26 -6.53 23.83
N MET A 89 3.27 -5.88 24.44
CA MET A 89 2.71 -4.61 23.95
C MET A 89 3.72 -3.46 23.99
N ASN A 90 4.58 -3.37 25.01
CA ASN A 90 5.66 -2.37 25.06
C ASN A 90 6.66 -2.56 23.89
N TYR A 91 7.05 -3.79 23.58
CA TYR A 91 7.93 -4.07 22.42
C TYR A 91 7.22 -3.82 21.09
N TYR A 92 5.94 -4.19 20.98
CA TYR A 92 5.11 -3.88 19.83
C TYR A 92 5.11 -2.38 19.57
N TYR A 93 4.78 -1.60 20.60
CA TYR A 93 4.74 -0.15 20.57
C TYR A 93 6.08 0.42 20.06
N ALA A 94 7.19 -0.03 20.65
CA ALA A 94 8.52 0.49 20.33
C ALA A 94 9.01 0.17 18.90
N THR A 95 8.59 -0.95 18.31
CA THR A 95 9.28 -1.50 17.11
C THR A 95 8.41 -1.61 15.87
N LEU A 96 7.16 -2.08 15.99
CA LEU A 96 6.40 -2.57 14.83
C LEU A 96 6.02 -1.45 13.87
N HIS A 97 5.77 -0.24 14.37
CA HIS A 97 5.47 0.90 13.51
C HIS A 97 6.62 1.26 12.57
N PHE A 98 7.89 1.04 12.95
CA PHE A 98 9.03 1.20 12.03
C PHE A 98 9.15 0.01 11.07
N VAL A 99 9.14 -1.20 11.60
CA VAL A 99 9.39 -2.43 10.82
C VAL A 99 8.32 -2.61 9.74
N VAL A 100 7.05 -2.47 10.10
CA VAL A 100 5.92 -2.65 9.17
C VAL A 100 5.91 -1.54 8.13
N THR A 101 6.12 -0.29 8.53
CA THR A 101 6.16 0.85 7.58
C THR A 101 7.28 0.69 6.56
N LEU A 102 8.49 0.32 7.00
CA LEU A 102 9.59 0.03 6.09
C LEU A 102 9.28 -1.16 5.17
N GLY A 103 8.70 -2.23 5.71
CA GLY A 103 8.26 -3.39 4.94
C GLY A 103 7.27 -3.03 3.83
N VAL A 104 6.25 -2.22 4.15
CA VAL A 104 5.25 -1.73 3.19
C VAL A 104 5.90 -0.83 2.14
N LEU A 105 6.80 0.07 2.52
CA LEU A 105 7.55 0.91 1.57
C LEU A 105 8.40 0.06 0.61
N VAL A 106 9.15 -0.92 1.12
CA VAL A 106 9.96 -1.82 0.28
C VAL A 106 9.07 -2.64 -0.66
N TRP A 107 7.94 -3.16 -0.15
CA TRP A 107 6.97 -3.88 -0.96
C TRP A 107 6.39 -3.01 -2.08
N LEU A 108 5.96 -1.79 -1.77
CA LEU A 108 5.48 -0.82 -2.76
C LEU A 108 6.56 -0.48 -3.79
N TYR A 109 7.80 -0.24 -3.35
CA TYR A 109 8.92 0.08 -4.22
C TYR A 109 9.17 -1.03 -5.25
N ARG A 110 9.09 -2.29 -4.82
CA ARG A 110 9.36 -3.46 -5.67
C ARG A 110 8.17 -3.88 -6.53
N ARG A 111 6.96 -3.88 -5.98
CA ARG A 111 5.76 -4.47 -6.61
C ARG A 111 4.78 -3.45 -7.17
N HIS A 112 4.80 -2.20 -6.68
CA HIS A 112 3.89 -1.13 -7.10
C HIS A 112 4.63 0.19 -7.40
N PRO A 113 5.66 0.18 -8.26
CA PRO A 113 6.50 1.37 -8.52
C PRO A 113 5.71 2.58 -9.05
N GLY A 114 4.58 2.36 -9.73
CA GLY A 114 3.71 3.45 -10.19
C GLY A 114 2.81 4.06 -9.09
N ARG A 115 2.68 3.40 -7.93
CA ARG A 115 1.90 3.88 -6.77
C ARG A 115 2.79 4.42 -5.64
N TYR A 116 4.04 3.96 -5.60
CA TYR A 116 5.00 4.25 -4.53
C TYR A 116 5.12 5.74 -4.21
N ALA A 117 5.31 6.59 -5.22
CA ALA A 117 5.52 8.02 -5.01
C ALA A 117 4.33 8.69 -4.29
N ALA A 118 3.11 8.37 -4.69
CA ALA A 118 1.90 8.91 -4.07
C ALA A 118 1.66 8.36 -2.66
N ALA A 119 1.83 7.05 -2.46
CA ALA A 119 1.71 6.43 -1.14
C ALA A 119 2.74 7.00 -0.16
N ARG A 120 3.97 7.19 -0.61
CA ARG A 120 5.04 7.82 0.15
C ARG A 120 4.71 9.29 0.48
N THR A 121 4.17 10.06 -0.47
CA THR A 121 3.72 11.44 -0.20
C THR A 121 2.68 11.49 0.91
N VAL A 122 1.74 10.54 0.97
CA VAL A 122 0.78 10.46 2.09
C VAL A 122 1.51 10.35 3.42
N LEU A 123 2.48 9.41 3.52
CA LEU A 123 3.24 9.17 4.74
C LEU A 123 4.02 10.42 5.21
N PHE A 124 4.74 11.08 4.30
CA PHE A 124 5.49 12.31 4.64
C PHE A 124 4.58 13.49 4.98
N ALA A 125 3.50 13.72 4.21
CA ALA A 125 2.56 14.80 4.50
C ALA A 125 1.85 14.60 5.84
N THR A 126 1.45 13.37 6.15
CA THR A 126 0.87 12.98 7.46
C THR A 126 1.84 13.28 8.60
N THR A 127 3.11 12.93 8.41
CA THR A 127 4.14 13.13 9.42
C THR A 127 4.47 14.63 9.59
N ALA A 128 4.53 15.38 8.48
CA ALA A 128 4.80 16.82 8.52
C ALA A 128 3.71 17.60 9.26
N VAL A 129 2.43 17.31 9.01
CA VAL A 129 1.33 17.98 9.73
C VAL A 129 1.29 17.57 11.20
N ALA A 130 1.65 16.33 11.53
CA ALA A 130 1.77 15.90 12.91
C ALA A 130 2.88 16.63 13.67
N LEU A 131 4.03 16.89 13.04
CA LEU A 131 5.11 17.68 13.63
C LEU A 131 4.65 19.11 13.95
N VAL A 132 3.83 19.70 13.09
CA VAL A 132 3.18 20.99 13.38
C VAL A 132 2.22 20.86 14.56
N GLY A 133 1.44 19.78 14.63
CA GLY A 133 0.59 19.45 15.78
C GLY A 133 1.35 19.40 17.10
N TYR A 134 2.50 18.71 17.14
CA TYR A 134 3.36 18.61 18.34
C TYR A 134 3.87 19.96 18.83
N TYR A 135 4.10 20.89 17.91
CA TYR A 135 4.54 22.23 18.25
C TYR A 135 3.39 23.09 18.78
N LEU A 136 2.21 23.00 18.15
CA LEU A 136 1.05 23.84 18.47
C LEU A 136 0.24 23.33 19.68
N TYR A 137 0.24 22.03 19.93
CA TYR A 137 -0.53 21.39 20.98
C TYR A 137 0.32 20.34 21.70
N PRO A 138 1.26 20.76 22.56
CA PRO A 138 2.00 19.82 23.39
C PRO A 138 1.02 19.10 24.33
N LEU A 139 1.16 17.78 24.44
CA LEU A 139 0.26 16.94 25.23
C LEU A 139 1.05 15.89 25.98
N ALA A 140 0.89 15.87 27.31
CA ALA A 140 1.47 14.83 28.14
C ALA A 140 0.67 13.52 27.95
N PRO A 141 1.33 12.38 27.72
CA PRO A 141 0.66 11.09 27.63
C PRO A 141 0.08 10.66 28.99
N PRO A 142 -0.95 9.79 29.02
CA PRO A 142 -1.63 9.39 30.26
C PRO A 142 -0.68 8.87 31.36
N ARG A 143 0.34 8.09 30.99
CA ARG A 143 1.35 7.55 31.93
C ARG A 143 2.15 8.62 32.71
N LEU A 144 2.17 9.87 32.24
CA LEU A 144 2.89 10.98 32.88
C LEU A 144 1.95 11.94 33.64
N MET A 145 0.64 11.67 33.65
CA MET A 145 -0.33 12.49 34.39
C MET A 145 -0.17 12.31 35.90
N ASN A 146 -0.34 13.39 36.66
CA ASN A 146 -0.35 13.35 38.11
C ASN A 146 -1.79 13.12 38.62
N GLY A 147 -1.97 12.23 39.60
CA GLY A 147 -3.24 12.06 40.33
C GLY A 147 -4.27 11.09 39.74
N GLN A 148 -4.17 10.71 38.46
CA GLN A 148 -5.09 9.75 37.82
C GLN A 148 -4.59 8.29 37.85
N HIS A 149 -3.48 8.01 38.54
CA HIS A 149 -2.93 6.66 38.80
C HIS A 149 -2.70 5.72 37.59
N PHE A 150 -2.55 6.25 36.37
CA PHE A 150 -2.13 5.44 35.21
C PHE A 150 -0.79 4.73 35.47
N ILE A 151 -0.68 3.49 34.98
CA ILE A 151 0.52 2.68 35.17
C ILE A 151 1.49 2.95 34.01
N ASP A 152 2.67 3.49 34.31
CA ASP A 152 3.79 3.55 33.36
C ASP A 152 4.36 2.14 33.16
N THR A 153 3.79 1.42 32.23
CA THR A 153 4.13 0.02 31.94
C THR A 153 5.56 -0.15 31.44
N VAL A 154 6.17 0.90 30.90
CA VAL A 154 7.54 0.86 30.42
C VAL A 154 8.53 0.93 31.59
N LEU A 155 8.27 1.84 32.53
CA LEU A 155 9.09 2.00 33.73
C LEU A 155 8.90 0.83 34.70
N VAL A 156 7.68 0.36 34.88
CA VAL A 156 7.33 -0.73 35.80
C VAL A 156 7.93 -2.07 35.34
N HIS A 157 7.85 -2.39 34.04
CA HIS A 157 8.28 -3.69 33.53
C HIS A 157 9.70 -3.72 32.97
N GLN A 158 10.49 -2.66 33.17
CA GLN A 158 11.92 -2.58 32.83
C GLN A 158 12.23 -3.16 31.43
N THR A 159 11.41 -2.83 30.44
CA THR A 159 11.43 -3.47 29.12
C THR A 159 12.76 -3.19 28.41
N TRP A 160 13.70 -4.13 28.51
CA TRP A 160 15.08 -3.98 28.07
C TRP A 160 15.15 -3.83 26.54
N GLY A 161 15.74 -2.73 26.05
CA GLY A 161 15.87 -2.45 24.62
C GLY A 161 14.66 -1.74 23.99
N SER A 162 13.62 -1.40 24.76
CA SER A 162 12.66 -0.39 24.34
C SER A 162 13.37 0.97 24.28
N MET A 163 13.10 1.81 23.27
CA MET A 163 13.69 3.16 23.16
C MET A 163 13.38 4.08 24.36
N ALA A 164 12.60 3.59 25.32
CA ALA A 164 12.28 4.23 26.59
C ALA A 164 13.06 3.69 27.82
N SER A 165 14.00 2.75 27.65
CA SER A 165 14.96 2.33 28.68
C SER A 165 16.39 2.83 28.35
N GLY A 166 16.94 3.76 29.14
CA GLY A 166 18.31 4.30 28.98
C GLY A 166 18.42 5.65 28.25
N ASP A 167 19.67 6.11 27.98
CA ASP A 167 20.07 7.44 27.45
C ASP A 167 19.32 7.95 26.19
N LEU A 168 18.54 7.09 25.52
CA LEU A 168 17.59 7.47 24.46
C LEU A 168 16.31 8.16 24.98
N LYS A 169 16.06 8.19 26.30
CA LYS A 169 14.99 9.01 26.92
C LYS A 169 15.11 10.50 26.57
N HIS A 170 16.34 10.98 26.34
CA HIS A 170 16.64 12.34 25.88
C HIS A 170 16.50 12.52 24.35
N MET A 171 16.20 11.45 23.60
CA MET A 171 16.03 11.45 22.14
C MET A 171 14.57 11.41 21.65
N SER A 172 13.56 11.45 22.53
CA SER A 172 12.17 11.76 22.13
C SER A 172 11.57 12.85 23.03
N ASN A 173 10.77 13.78 22.47
CA ASN A 173 10.01 14.73 23.28
C ASN A 173 8.82 13.98 23.90
N GLN A 174 8.86 13.76 25.21
CA GLN A 174 7.85 12.94 25.90
C GLN A 174 6.47 13.61 25.97
N TYR A 175 6.37 14.90 25.62
CA TYR A 175 5.15 15.72 25.66
C TYR A 175 4.52 15.94 24.28
N ALA A 176 4.79 15.03 23.34
CA ALA A 176 4.27 15.07 21.96
C ALA A 176 3.29 13.92 21.70
N ALA A 177 2.30 13.73 22.57
CA ALA A 177 1.34 12.62 22.44
C ALA A 177 0.32 12.81 21.30
N MET A 178 -0.17 14.04 21.09
CA MET A 178 -1.16 14.34 20.05
C MET A 178 -0.55 15.12 18.89
N PRO A 179 -0.74 14.69 17.63
CA PRO A 179 -1.50 13.52 17.17
C PRO A 179 -0.71 12.19 17.24
N SER A 180 -1.41 11.05 17.38
CA SER A 180 -0.75 9.74 17.45
C SER A 180 -0.23 9.26 16.09
N MET A 181 1.09 9.32 15.90
CA MET A 181 1.73 8.82 14.68
C MET A 181 1.78 7.30 14.58
N HIS A 182 1.67 6.58 15.70
CA HIS A 182 1.46 5.14 15.72
C HIS A 182 0.17 4.78 14.96
N ILE A 183 -0.92 5.50 15.21
CA ILE A 183 -2.19 5.33 14.49
C ILE A 183 -2.07 5.82 13.05
N GLY A 184 -1.50 7.01 12.82
CA GLY A 184 -1.32 7.53 11.46
C GLY A 184 -0.56 6.56 10.53
N TRP A 185 0.58 6.04 10.98
CA TRP A 185 1.40 5.11 10.19
C TRP A 185 0.80 3.71 10.11
N SER A 186 0.20 3.19 11.18
CA SER A 186 -0.43 1.87 11.15
C SER A 186 -1.66 1.84 10.25
N LEU A 187 -2.48 2.89 10.27
CA LEU A 187 -3.61 3.04 9.34
C LEU A 187 -3.11 3.19 7.91
N TRP A 188 -2.06 3.99 7.66
CA TRP A 188 -1.45 4.09 6.34
C TRP A 188 -1.00 2.72 5.82
N CYS A 189 -0.28 1.95 6.64
CA CYS A 189 0.16 0.59 6.31
C CYS A 189 -1.05 -0.32 6.03
N GLY A 190 -2.00 -0.34 6.96
CA GLY A 190 -3.15 -1.24 6.92
C GLY A 190 -4.06 -0.99 5.73
N LEU A 191 -4.41 0.27 5.47
CA LEU A 191 -5.22 0.67 4.31
C LEU A 191 -4.48 0.40 3.00
N THR A 192 -3.16 0.63 2.95
CA THR A 192 -2.35 0.33 1.76
C THR A 192 -2.32 -1.17 1.47
N ILE A 193 -2.10 -2.01 2.48
CA ILE A 193 -2.13 -3.47 2.34
C ILE A 193 -3.53 -3.92 1.93
N PHE A 194 -4.57 -3.47 2.61
CA PHE A 194 -5.96 -3.83 2.33
C PHE A 194 -6.36 -3.51 0.88
N ALA A 195 -5.99 -2.32 0.39
CA ALA A 195 -6.34 -1.86 -0.94
C ALA A 195 -5.53 -2.55 -2.06
N LEU A 196 -4.28 -2.93 -1.79
CA LEU A 196 -3.35 -3.37 -2.85
C LEU A 196 -3.00 -4.86 -2.82
N ALA A 197 -3.19 -5.56 -1.70
CA ALA A 197 -2.94 -6.99 -1.61
C ALA A 197 -4.00 -7.78 -2.39
N SER A 198 -3.57 -8.81 -3.11
CA SER A 198 -4.47 -9.75 -3.80
C SER A 198 -5.02 -10.84 -2.87
N VAL A 199 -4.29 -11.16 -1.80
CA VAL A 199 -4.58 -12.31 -0.94
C VAL A 199 -5.50 -11.91 0.22
N PRO A 200 -6.63 -12.61 0.46
CA PRO A 200 -7.61 -12.21 1.47
C PRO A 200 -7.05 -12.13 2.90
N TRP A 201 -6.21 -13.09 3.32
CA TRP A 201 -5.63 -13.06 4.67
C TRP A 201 -4.73 -11.85 4.88
N ALA A 202 -4.01 -11.40 3.85
CA ALA A 202 -3.15 -10.23 3.95
C ALA A 202 -3.98 -8.95 4.14
N LYS A 203 -5.17 -8.87 3.54
CA LYS A 203 -6.11 -7.77 3.76
C LYS A 203 -6.62 -7.73 5.20
N VAL A 204 -6.98 -8.90 5.75
CA VAL A 204 -7.41 -9.02 7.15
C VAL A 204 -6.28 -8.58 8.08
N LEU A 205 -5.05 -9.08 7.88
CA LEU A 205 -3.90 -8.65 8.68
C LEU A 205 -3.62 -7.14 8.54
N GLY A 206 -3.82 -6.58 7.35
CA GLY A 206 -3.71 -5.14 7.09
C GLY A 206 -4.67 -4.33 7.97
N LEU A 207 -5.93 -4.73 8.09
CA LEU A 207 -6.91 -4.04 8.95
C LEU A 207 -6.72 -4.34 10.43
N LEU A 208 -6.26 -5.54 10.75
CA LEU A 208 -5.99 -5.97 12.11
C LEU A 208 -4.83 -5.17 12.74
N TYR A 209 -3.81 -4.83 11.95
CA TYR A 209 -2.65 -4.08 12.41
C TYR A 209 -2.96 -2.73 13.11
N PRO A 210 -3.68 -1.76 12.50
CA PRO A 210 -4.05 -0.51 13.19
C PRO A 210 -4.99 -0.74 14.38
N ALA A 211 -5.85 -1.75 14.34
CA ALA A 211 -6.71 -2.09 15.47
C ALA A 211 -5.89 -2.57 16.68
N LEU A 212 -4.91 -3.45 16.48
CA LEU A 212 -3.96 -3.83 17.54
C LEU A 212 -3.14 -2.65 18.01
N THR A 213 -2.69 -1.79 17.09
CA THR A 213 -1.92 -0.60 17.46
C THR A 213 -2.72 0.31 18.40
N LEU A 214 -4.02 0.50 18.13
CA LEU A 214 -4.92 1.27 19.00
C LEU A 214 -5.05 0.66 20.40
N VAL A 215 -5.26 -0.65 20.48
CA VAL A 215 -5.32 -1.35 21.77
C VAL A 215 -4.00 -1.19 22.53
N VAL A 216 -2.87 -1.36 21.86
CA VAL A 216 -1.54 -1.27 22.46
C VAL A 216 -1.26 0.12 23.02
N ILE A 217 -1.52 1.20 22.27
CA ILE A 217 -1.22 2.56 22.73
C ILE A 217 -2.07 3.00 23.92
N VAL A 218 -3.33 2.54 23.96
CA VAL A 218 -4.26 2.80 25.06
C VAL A 218 -3.89 1.97 26.28
N ALA A 219 -3.68 0.67 26.11
CA ALA A 219 -3.34 -0.25 27.19
C ALA A 219 -2.00 0.09 27.87
N THR A 220 -1.05 0.63 27.11
CA THR A 220 0.26 1.06 27.65
C THR A 220 0.26 2.50 28.16
N ALA A 221 -0.90 3.17 28.19
CA ALA A 221 -1.04 4.56 28.62
C ALA A 221 -0.10 5.53 27.87
N ASN A 222 0.21 5.23 26.61
CA ASN A 222 1.07 6.06 25.77
C ASN A 222 0.29 7.16 25.04
N HIS A 223 -1.01 6.95 24.83
CA HIS A 223 -1.89 7.88 24.12
C HIS A 223 -3.31 7.83 24.68
N PHE A 224 -4.01 8.95 24.62
CA PHE A 224 -5.46 9.01 24.80
C PHE A 224 -6.18 8.48 23.56
N TRP A 225 -7.47 8.13 23.69
CA TRP A 225 -8.28 7.75 22.53
C TRP A 225 -8.39 8.90 21.52
N LEU A 226 -8.50 10.15 21.99
CA LEU A 226 -8.53 11.33 21.13
C LEU A 226 -7.23 11.55 20.34
N ASP A 227 -6.08 11.07 20.82
CA ASP A 227 -4.83 11.14 20.06
C ASP A 227 -4.91 10.31 18.77
N ALA A 228 -5.63 9.18 18.81
CA ALA A 228 -5.87 8.32 17.65
C ALA A 228 -6.72 9.04 16.59
N VAL A 229 -7.70 9.82 17.02
CA VAL A 229 -8.51 10.67 16.13
C VAL A 229 -7.63 11.74 15.48
N GLY A 230 -6.73 12.36 16.24
CA GLY A 230 -5.72 13.28 15.70
C GLY A 230 -4.82 12.62 14.64
N GLY A 231 -4.37 11.39 14.89
CA GLY A 231 -3.58 10.60 13.94
C GLY A 231 -4.35 10.31 12.64
N LEU A 232 -5.63 9.94 12.74
CA LEU A 232 -6.51 9.74 11.59
C LEU A 232 -6.70 11.05 10.79
N ALA A 233 -6.92 12.18 11.46
CA ALA A 233 -7.06 13.48 10.80
C ALA A 233 -5.80 13.85 10.01
N CYS A 234 -4.61 13.63 10.58
CA CYS A 234 -3.34 13.83 9.89
C CYS A 234 -3.20 12.92 8.66
N LEU A 235 -3.64 11.66 8.77
CA LEU A 235 -3.61 10.73 7.65
C LEU A 235 -4.54 11.17 6.51
N LEU A 236 -5.74 11.62 6.84
CA LEU A 236 -6.69 12.16 5.86
C LEU A 236 -6.11 13.38 5.15
N PHE A 237 -5.42 14.27 5.87
CA PHE A 237 -4.67 15.37 5.28
C PHE A 237 -3.59 14.86 4.32
N GLY A 238 -2.82 13.83 4.70
CA GLY A 238 -1.83 13.22 3.82
C GLY A 238 -2.44 12.67 2.51
N TYR A 239 -3.58 12.00 2.60
CA TYR A 239 -4.32 11.53 1.42
C TYR A 239 -4.86 12.67 0.55
N LEU A 240 -5.31 13.76 1.17
CA LEU A 240 -5.72 14.97 0.46
C LEU A 240 -4.55 15.56 -0.33
N VAL A 241 -3.38 15.75 0.30
CA VAL A 241 -2.18 16.25 -0.37
C VAL A 241 -1.79 15.35 -1.54
N ALA A 242 -1.75 14.03 -1.33
CA ALA A 242 -1.45 13.09 -2.42
C ALA A 242 -2.49 13.19 -3.56
N ARG A 243 -3.77 13.28 -3.25
CA ARG A 243 -4.82 13.45 -4.26
C ARG A 243 -4.66 14.75 -5.06
N LEU A 244 -4.28 15.84 -4.41
CA LEU A 244 -4.04 17.13 -5.06
C LEU A 244 -2.80 17.08 -5.97
N CYS A 245 -1.72 16.44 -5.52
CA CYS A 245 -0.48 16.32 -6.30
C CYS A 245 -0.61 15.38 -7.51
N TYR A 246 -1.26 14.23 -7.33
CA TYR A 246 -1.31 13.16 -8.34
C TYR A 246 -2.64 13.07 -9.09
N GLY A 247 -3.67 13.81 -8.66
CA GLY A 247 -5.00 13.83 -9.27
C GLY A 247 -5.87 12.61 -8.92
N ALA A 248 -5.34 11.62 -8.20
CA ALA A 248 -6.02 10.41 -7.79
C ALA A 248 -5.46 9.91 -6.44
N LEU A 249 -6.20 9.03 -5.77
CA LEU A 249 -5.69 8.32 -4.60
C LEU A 249 -4.57 7.34 -5.00
N PRO A 250 -3.62 7.01 -4.10
CA PRO A 250 -2.51 6.11 -4.41
C PRO A 250 -2.95 4.75 -4.98
N GLN A 251 -4.06 4.18 -4.50
CA GLN A 251 -4.58 2.91 -5.02
C GLN A 251 -5.12 2.99 -6.46
N GLY A 252 -5.58 4.17 -6.90
CA GLY A 252 -6.12 4.39 -8.24
C GLY A 252 -5.05 4.59 -9.31
N LEU A 253 -3.78 4.75 -8.91
CA LEU A 253 -2.68 4.92 -9.86
C LEU A 253 -2.28 3.57 -10.50
N PRO A 254 -1.70 3.60 -11.72
CA PRO A 254 -1.16 2.40 -12.36
C PRO A 254 -0.14 1.69 -11.47
N GLN A 255 -0.17 0.37 -11.44
CA GLN A 255 0.80 -0.42 -10.66
C GLN A 255 2.24 -0.23 -11.18
N GLN A 256 2.41 -0.20 -12.50
CA GLN A 256 3.68 0.01 -13.17
C GLN A 256 3.76 1.42 -13.74
N VAL A 257 4.98 1.97 -13.82
CA VAL A 257 5.22 3.25 -14.49
C VAL A 257 5.09 3.01 -16.00
N PRO A 258 4.21 3.74 -16.72
CA PRO A 258 4.10 3.63 -18.17
C PRO A 258 5.46 3.86 -18.82
N ASP A 259 5.93 2.91 -19.62
CA ASP A 259 7.21 3.02 -20.30
C ASP A 259 6.99 3.71 -21.64
N ASP A 260 7.18 5.03 -21.68
CA ASP A 260 7.05 5.81 -22.92
C ASP A 260 8.02 5.31 -24.01
N ARG A 261 9.15 4.69 -23.63
CA ARG A 261 10.10 4.10 -24.57
C ARG A 261 9.52 2.89 -25.33
N ARG A 262 8.66 2.10 -24.68
CA ARG A 262 8.02 0.93 -25.30
C ARG A 262 6.92 1.32 -26.28
N LYS A 263 6.27 2.47 -26.07
CA LYS A 263 5.32 3.05 -27.05
C LYS A 263 6.04 3.60 -28.28
N ALA A 264 7.24 4.16 -28.13
CA ALA A 264 8.02 4.69 -29.25
C ALA A 264 8.70 3.61 -30.11
N THR A 265 8.92 2.41 -29.57
CA THR A 265 9.53 1.26 -30.28
C THR A 265 8.52 0.22 -30.76
N ALA A 266 7.23 0.37 -30.46
CA ALA A 266 6.20 -0.46 -31.07
C ALA A 266 6.18 -0.17 -32.59
N PRO A 267 6.34 -1.19 -33.46
CA PRO A 267 6.19 -1.00 -34.89
C PRO A 267 4.84 -0.34 -35.17
N PRO A 268 4.75 0.65 -36.09
CA PRO A 268 3.46 1.20 -36.49
C PRO A 268 2.57 0.02 -36.87
N ALA A 269 1.39 -0.06 -36.23
CA ALA A 269 0.42 -1.10 -36.52
C ALA A 269 0.26 -1.18 -38.05
N ALA A 270 0.57 -2.34 -38.62
CA ALA A 270 0.48 -2.56 -40.05
C ALA A 270 -0.88 -2.06 -40.52
N ALA A 271 -0.89 -1.17 -41.51
CA ALA A 271 -2.11 -0.67 -42.11
C ALA A 271 -3.00 -1.87 -42.47
N PRO A 272 -4.32 -1.80 -42.22
CA PRO A 272 -5.21 -2.90 -42.58
C PRO A 272 -5.01 -3.22 -44.06
N THR A 273 -4.51 -4.43 -44.32
CA THR A 273 -4.36 -4.95 -45.68
C THR A 273 -5.72 -4.85 -46.37
N PRO A 274 -5.82 -4.21 -47.54
CA PRO A 274 -7.09 -4.16 -48.26
C PRO A 274 -7.60 -5.60 -48.49
N PRO A 275 -8.92 -5.83 -48.36
CA PRO A 275 -9.48 -7.16 -48.55
C PRO A 275 -9.11 -7.67 -49.95
N ALA A 276 -8.69 -8.94 -50.01
CA ALA A 276 -8.38 -9.60 -51.27
C ALA A 276 -9.60 -9.54 -52.20
N PRO A 277 -9.41 -9.33 -53.52
CA PRO A 277 -10.53 -9.34 -54.46
C PRO A 277 -11.21 -10.72 -54.43
N GLU A 278 -12.53 -10.69 -54.30
CA GLU A 278 -13.41 -11.86 -54.27
C GLU A 278 -13.26 -12.65 -55.59
N PRO A 279 -13.08 -13.99 -55.56
CA PRO A 279 -13.00 -14.77 -56.78
C PRO A 279 -14.31 -14.66 -57.54
N ALA A 280 -14.22 -14.30 -58.83
CA ALA A 280 -15.37 -14.12 -59.70
C ALA A 280 -16.26 -15.37 -59.68
N ARG A 281 -17.53 -15.18 -59.31
CA ARG A 281 -18.59 -16.19 -59.47
C ARG A 281 -18.58 -16.67 -60.92
N ALA A 282 -18.25 -17.95 -61.12
CA ALA A 282 -18.53 -18.65 -62.35
C ALA A 282 -20.04 -18.64 -62.58
N THR A 283 -20.45 -18.06 -63.70
CA THR A 283 -21.83 -18.03 -64.19
C THR A 283 -22.32 -19.48 -64.39
N GLU A 284 -23.35 -19.89 -63.66
CA GLU A 284 -24.10 -21.11 -63.95
C GLU A 284 -24.80 -20.98 -65.31
N GLN A 285 -24.48 -21.89 -66.24
CA GLN A 285 -25.27 -22.15 -67.45
C GLN A 285 -26.16 -23.38 -67.22
N PRO A 286 -27.43 -23.38 -67.68
CA PRO A 286 -28.38 -24.47 -67.44
C PRO A 286 -28.19 -25.65 -68.42
N PRO A 287 -28.75 -26.85 -68.13
CA PRO A 287 -28.48 -28.06 -68.89
C PRO A 287 -29.49 -28.28 -70.04
N SER A 288 -28.99 -28.63 -71.22
CA SER A 288 -29.69 -29.19 -72.40
C SER A 288 -28.58 -29.72 -73.32
N GLU A 289 -28.57 -30.88 -73.98
CA GLU A 289 -29.53 -31.90 -74.36
C GLU A 289 -28.72 -33.17 -74.75
N GLU A 290 -29.35 -34.34 -74.66
CA GLU A 290 -28.81 -35.65 -75.07
C GLU A 290 -28.53 -35.77 -76.58
N HIS A 291 -27.47 -36.52 -76.94
CA HIS A 291 -27.43 -37.43 -78.09
C HIS A 291 -26.26 -38.43 -77.95
N PRO A 292 -26.28 -39.60 -78.60
CA PRO A 292 -25.76 -40.85 -78.06
C PRO A 292 -24.42 -41.23 -78.72
N ALA A 293 -23.57 -41.95 -77.97
CA ALA A 293 -22.38 -42.60 -78.52
C ALA A 293 -22.64 -44.09 -78.76
N PRO A 294 -22.21 -44.68 -79.89
CA PRO A 294 -22.05 -46.11 -80.00
C PRO A 294 -20.64 -46.53 -79.54
N SER A 295 -20.60 -47.62 -78.76
CA SER A 295 -19.42 -48.39 -78.33
C SER A 295 -18.75 -49.12 -79.52
N PRO A 296 -17.77 -50.05 -79.33
CA PRO A 296 -16.85 -50.36 -78.22
C PRO A 296 -15.39 -50.56 -78.71
N THR A 297 -14.41 -50.83 -77.83
CA THR A 297 -13.36 -51.86 -78.09
C THR A 297 -12.40 -52.08 -76.91
N GLY A 298 -12.40 -53.32 -76.39
CA GLY A 298 -11.16 -54.07 -76.09
C GLY A 298 -10.46 -53.87 -74.73
N PRO A 299 -9.66 -54.84 -74.27
CA PRO A 299 -9.95 -55.50 -72.99
C PRO A 299 -8.82 -55.53 -71.93
N GLY A 300 -9.22 -55.52 -70.65
CA GLY A 300 -8.66 -56.29 -69.53
C GLY A 300 -7.25 -55.96 -68.97
N PRO A 301 -6.78 -56.70 -67.94
CA PRO A 301 -7.39 -56.80 -66.62
C PRO A 301 -6.35 -56.79 -65.43
N ARG A 302 -6.87 -56.86 -64.18
CA ARG A 302 -6.33 -57.50 -62.95
C ARG A 302 -5.62 -56.69 -61.85
N GLY A 303 -6.03 -57.03 -60.61
CA GLY A 303 -5.34 -56.90 -59.31
C GLY A 303 -6.00 -55.88 -58.38
N ALA A 304 -6.89 -56.18 -57.41
CA ALA A 304 -6.78 -57.07 -56.23
C ALA A 304 -5.46 -56.84 -55.47
N THR A 305 -5.35 -56.60 -54.16
CA THR A 305 -6.17 -56.89 -52.97
C THR A 305 -5.53 -56.10 -51.80
N ALA A 306 -6.28 -55.43 -50.93
CA ALA A 306 -6.62 -55.80 -49.55
C ALA A 306 -5.47 -55.93 -48.51
N LEU A 307 -5.60 -55.09 -47.46
CA LEU A 307 -5.49 -55.37 -46.01
C LEU A 307 -4.18 -55.95 -45.44
N THR A 308 -3.71 -55.40 -44.30
CA THR A 308 -3.88 -56.01 -42.95
C THR A 308 -3.10 -55.25 -41.85
N ARG A 309 -3.72 -55.20 -40.66
CA ARG A 309 -3.27 -54.69 -39.34
C ARG A 309 -2.13 -55.52 -38.70
N ALA A 310 -1.45 -54.92 -37.71
CA ALA A 310 -1.39 -55.36 -36.29
C ALA A 310 0.02 -55.26 -35.66
N SER A 311 0.07 -54.64 -34.47
CA SER A 311 1.17 -54.65 -33.48
C SER A 311 1.27 -55.99 -32.73
N PRO A 312 2.31 -56.25 -31.87
CA PRO A 312 2.27 -55.83 -30.45
C PRO A 312 3.65 -55.60 -29.70
N GLU A 313 3.58 -54.85 -28.58
CA GLU A 313 4.25 -54.87 -27.23
C GLU A 313 5.56 -55.68 -26.89
N PRO A 314 6.16 -55.62 -25.65
CA PRO A 314 6.41 -54.53 -24.64
C PRO A 314 7.79 -54.59 -23.89
N ALA A 315 8.11 -53.53 -23.09
CA ALA A 315 8.84 -53.42 -21.77
C ALA A 315 10.21 -54.14 -21.49
N PRO A 316 11.02 -53.87 -20.41
CA PRO A 316 10.75 -53.13 -19.14
C PRO A 316 11.86 -52.21 -18.53
N ALA A 317 11.40 -51.26 -17.68
CA ALA A 317 11.77 -50.85 -16.29
C ALA A 317 13.23 -50.63 -15.75
N PRO A 318 13.39 -49.93 -14.58
CA PRO A 318 14.51 -49.03 -14.25
C PRO A 318 15.42 -49.49 -13.07
N GLU A 319 16.46 -48.71 -12.74
CA GLU A 319 17.18 -48.80 -11.44
C GLU A 319 17.37 -47.42 -10.79
N SER A 320 16.97 -47.36 -9.51
CA SER A 320 17.48 -46.50 -8.43
C SER A 320 17.52 -47.35 -7.17
#